data_AF-A0A9P5EA10-F1
#
_entry.id   AF-A0A9P5EA10-F1
#
_cell.length_a   1.000
_cell.length_b   1.000
_cell.length_c   1.000
_cell.angle_alpha   90.00
_cell.angle_beta   90.00
_cell.angle_gamma   90.00
#
_symmetry.space_group_name_H-M   'P 1'
#
loop_
_entity.id
_entity.type
_entity.pdbx_description
1 polymer ?
#
loop_
_entity_poly.entity_id
_entity_poly.type
_entity_poly.pdbx_seq_one_letter_code
_entity_poly.pdbx_strand_id
1 'polypeptide(L)'
;MSSAANTSPDITTASQSNASSTALIPTITMASNPSTLERLPQEILLHINKFLIFRGASRLARTSKYLYRVLNKEIYKLAGKHDHWYPLFFAAATSNIATFERCFELGAVVDTHWLLNSTLSFGHGQRLYLTMGWRPLRQAISSRQTVAVDWLLEHGADPDETLMEAVLMRSREAPLGFAFRRGYGWLQNSIPCRSILFLLLEAGADLNEVGQGTAMEIEAMYNDRTYISLVWQM
;
A
#
# COMPACT_ATOMS: atom_id res chain seq x y z
N MET A 1 12.33 -43.43 -80.18
CA MET A 1 12.75 -44.75 -79.65
C MET A 1 14.27 -44.77 -79.58
N SER A 2 14.81 -45.36 -78.52
CA SER A 2 16.23 -45.60 -78.20
C SER A 2 17.02 -44.39 -77.68
N SER A 3 17.32 -44.32 -76.37
CA SER A 3 18.25 -45.13 -75.54
C SER A 3 19.58 -44.37 -75.42
N ALA A 4 19.79 -43.61 -74.34
CA ALA A 4 20.41 -44.03 -73.07
C ALA A 4 21.92 -44.26 -73.17
N ALA A 5 22.68 -43.43 -72.44
CA ALA A 5 23.98 -43.80 -71.86
C ALA A 5 24.22 -42.96 -70.60
N ASN A 6 24.18 -43.66 -69.47
CA ASN A 6 24.57 -43.21 -68.14
C ASN A 6 26.09 -43.01 -68.06
N THR A 7 26.52 -42.06 -67.23
CA THR A 7 27.77 -42.21 -66.45
C THR A 7 27.63 -41.45 -65.13
N SER A 8 27.61 -42.19 -64.03
CA SER A 8 27.75 -41.71 -62.63
C SER A 8 29.24 -41.68 -62.23
N PRO A 9 29.60 -41.37 -60.97
CA PRO A 9 29.47 -40.11 -60.27
C PRO A 9 30.87 -39.61 -59.81
N ASP A 10 30.99 -38.36 -59.38
CA ASP A 10 32.10 -37.99 -58.49
C ASP A 10 31.54 -37.27 -57.26
N ILE A 11 31.88 -37.86 -56.11
CA ILE A 11 31.52 -37.42 -54.77
C ILE A 11 32.65 -36.49 -54.33
N THR A 12 32.37 -35.21 -54.09
CA THR A 12 33.08 -34.51 -53.02
C THR A 12 32.19 -33.43 -52.38
N THR A 13 31.97 -33.66 -51.10
CA THR A 13 31.44 -32.82 -50.03
C THR A 13 32.07 -31.42 -49.94
N ALA A 14 31.25 -30.42 -49.62
CA ALA A 14 31.46 -29.35 -48.63
C ALA A 14 30.56 -28.16 -49.02
N SER A 15 29.50 -27.79 -48.30
CA SER A 15 29.46 -27.16 -46.97
C SER A 15 28.71 -25.84 -47.12
N GLN A 16 27.44 -25.86 -46.69
CA GLN A 16 26.76 -24.81 -45.93
C GLN A 16 27.02 -23.33 -46.28
N SER A 17 25.96 -22.65 -46.73
CA SER A 17 25.33 -21.64 -45.89
C SER A 17 23.87 -21.43 -46.33
N ASN A 18 22.97 -21.99 -45.53
CA ASN A 18 21.53 -21.80 -45.67
C ASN A 18 21.20 -20.33 -45.37
N ALA A 19 20.57 -19.67 -46.33
CA ALA A 19 19.85 -18.43 -46.11
C ALA A 19 18.72 -18.68 -45.10
N SER A 20 18.87 -18.13 -43.90
CA SER A 20 17.84 -18.18 -42.86
C SER A 20 16.86 -17.03 -43.10
N SER A 21 15.75 -17.34 -43.76
CA SER A 21 14.60 -16.44 -43.93
C SER A 21 13.96 -16.12 -42.58
N THR A 22 14.37 -15.02 -41.95
CA THR A 22 13.67 -14.47 -40.79
C THR A 22 12.40 -13.78 -41.29
N ALA A 23 11.26 -14.47 -41.15
CA ALA A 23 9.95 -13.90 -41.39
C ALA A 23 9.71 -12.70 -40.46
N LEU A 24 9.56 -11.52 -41.04
CA LEU A 24 9.05 -10.32 -40.37
C LEU A 24 7.62 -10.60 -39.90
N ILE A 25 7.44 -10.87 -38.60
CA ILE A 25 6.12 -10.88 -37.98
C ILE A 25 5.64 -9.42 -37.97
N PRO A 26 4.56 -9.05 -38.69
CA PRO A 26 4.02 -7.71 -38.59
C PRO A 26 3.49 -7.53 -37.17
N THR A 27 4.09 -6.60 -36.44
CA THR A 27 3.53 -6.09 -35.19
C THR A 27 2.25 -5.36 -35.57
N ILE A 28 1.11 -6.03 -35.40
CA ILE A 28 -0.20 -5.38 -35.53
C ILE A 28 -0.32 -4.43 -34.33
N THR A 29 0.13 -3.19 -34.50
CA THR A 29 -0.28 -2.07 -33.66
C THR A 29 -1.78 -1.90 -33.86
N MET A 30 -2.57 -2.59 -33.04
CA MET A 30 -3.99 -2.29 -32.88
C MET A 30 -4.07 -0.86 -32.33
N ALA A 31 -4.26 0.12 -33.21
CA ALA A 31 -4.62 1.47 -32.83
C ALA A 31 -5.99 1.40 -32.15
N SER A 32 -5.97 1.23 -30.82
CA SER A 32 -7.16 1.29 -29.97
C SER A 32 -7.80 2.65 -30.18
N ASN A 33 -8.97 2.68 -30.85
CA ASN A 33 -9.77 3.88 -30.95
C ASN A 33 -10.01 4.43 -29.54
N PRO A 34 -9.80 5.74 -29.30
CA PRO A 34 -10.00 6.30 -27.97
C PRO A 34 -11.46 6.10 -27.57
N SER A 35 -11.66 5.63 -26.35
CA SER A 35 -12.99 5.40 -25.79
C SER A 35 -13.77 6.71 -25.73
N THR A 36 -15.11 6.64 -25.70
CA THR A 36 -15.96 7.84 -25.64
C THR A 36 -15.60 8.77 -24.47
N LEU A 37 -15.14 8.19 -23.35
CA LEU A 37 -14.71 8.95 -22.18
C LEU A 37 -13.39 9.71 -22.41
N GLU A 38 -12.47 9.15 -23.21
CA GLU A 38 -11.18 9.78 -23.53
C GLU A 38 -11.31 10.93 -24.53
N ARG A 39 -12.46 11.04 -25.21
CA ARG A 39 -12.78 12.16 -26.11
C ARG A 39 -13.36 13.37 -25.36
N LEU A 40 -13.74 13.20 -24.10
CA LEU A 40 -14.26 14.31 -23.30
C LEU A 40 -13.12 15.30 -22.99
N PRO A 41 -13.41 16.61 -22.99
CA PRO A 41 -12.46 17.61 -22.51
C PRO A 41 -12.03 17.30 -21.06
N GLN A 42 -10.78 17.61 -20.75
CA GLN A 42 -10.19 17.35 -19.43
C GLN A 42 -10.99 18.02 -18.31
N GLU A 43 -11.55 19.20 -18.56
CA GLU A 43 -12.36 19.97 -17.62
C GLU A 43 -13.61 19.20 -17.20
N ILE A 44 -14.25 18.50 -18.14
CA ILE A 44 -15.44 17.68 -17.87
C ILE A 44 -15.06 16.46 -17.04
N LEU A 45 -13.93 15.82 -17.33
CA LEU A 45 -13.43 14.69 -16.55
C LEU A 45 -13.12 15.10 -15.10
N LEU A 46 -12.47 16.24 -14.91
CA LEU A 46 -12.20 16.80 -13.57
C LEU A 46 -13.49 17.22 -12.87
N HIS A 47 -14.51 17.69 -13.59
CA HIS A 47 -15.81 18.01 -13.02
C HIS A 47 -16.54 16.76 -12.54
N ILE A 48 -16.57 15.69 -13.34
CA ILE A 48 -17.11 14.37 -12.96
C ILE A 48 -16.40 13.87 -11.69
N ASN A 49 -15.07 14.00 -11.63
CA ASN A 49 -14.27 13.55 -10.49
C ASN A 49 -14.71 14.16 -9.15
N LYS A 50 -15.20 15.41 -9.13
CA LYS A 50 -15.68 16.09 -7.92
C LYS A 50 -16.93 15.44 -7.30
N PHE A 51 -17.69 14.67 -8.09
CA PHE A 51 -18.88 13.97 -7.62
C PHE A 51 -18.60 12.51 -7.22
N LEU A 52 -17.38 12.03 -7.42
CA LEU A 52 -16.98 10.67 -7.08
C LEU A 52 -16.26 10.65 -5.73
N ILE A 53 -16.63 9.70 -4.87
CA ILE A 53 -15.82 9.38 -3.69
C ILE A 53 -14.44 8.85 -4.13
N PHE A 54 -13.40 9.05 -3.31
CA PHE A 54 -12.02 8.66 -3.63
C PHE A 54 -11.90 7.27 -4.25
N ARG A 55 -12.62 6.27 -3.72
CA ARG A 55 -12.60 4.89 -4.21
C ARG A 55 -13.16 4.75 -5.63
N GLY A 56 -14.29 5.40 -5.91
CA GLY A 56 -14.92 5.38 -7.23
C GLY A 56 -14.05 6.10 -8.26
N ALA A 57 -13.53 7.25 -7.86
CA ALA A 57 -12.60 8.04 -8.65
C ALA A 57 -11.31 7.27 -9.00
N SER A 58 -10.71 6.60 -8.00
CA SER A 58 -9.51 5.78 -8.19
C SER A 58 -9.74 4.61 -9.13
N ARG A 59 -10.92 3.98 -9.06
CA ARG A 59 -11.31 2.90 -9.99
C ARG A 59 -11.48 3.43 -11.42
N LEU A 60 -12.13 4.58 -11.58
CA LEU A 60 -12.27 5.23 -12.87
C LEU A 60 -10.92 5.61 -13.48
N ALA A 61 -10.02 6.20 -12.68
CA ALA A 61 -8.68 6.54 -13.13
C ALA A 61 -7.88 5.31 -13.61
N ARG A 62 -8.10 4.14 -12.99
CA ARG A 62 -7.39 2.89 -13.33
C ARG A 62 -7.89 2.20 -14.61
N THR A 63 -9.00 2.64 -15.21
CA THR A 63 -9.52 1.99 -16.44
C THR A 63 -8.71 2.35 -17.68
N SER A 64 -8.03 3.51 -17.69
CA SER A 64 -7.23 3.98 -18.83
C SER A 64 -5.98 4.72 -18.36
N LYS A 65 -4.88 4.57 -19.12
CA LYS A 65 -3.65 5.35 -18.92
C LYS A 65 -3.89 6.86 -19.05
N TYR A 66 -4.78 7.27 -19.95
CA TYR A 66 -5.14 8.68 -20.12
C TYR A 66 -5.87 9.21 -18.88
N LEU A 67 -6.93 8.51 -18.45
CA LEU A 67 -7.68 8.89 -17.25
C LEU A 67 -6.81 8.87 -16.00
N TYR A 68 -5.89 7.91 -15.87
CA TYR A 68 -4.93 7.87 -14.78
C TYR A 68 -4.08 9.15 -14.75
N ARG A 69 -3.49 9.54 -15.89
CA ARG A 69 -2.65 10.75 -15.97
C ARG A 69 -3.43 12.02 -15.62
N VAL A 70 -4.67 12.13 -16.09
CA VAL A 70 -5.52 13.30 -15.89
C VAL A 70 -6.05 13.38 -14.45
N LEU A 71 -6.61 12.28 -13.95
CA LEU A 71 -7.38 12.27 -12.71
C LEU A 71 -6.53 12.00 -11.47
N ASN A 72 -5.47 11.19 -11.57
CA ASN A 72 -4.78 10.68 -10.37
C ASN A 72 -4.25 11.79 -9.46
N LYS A 73 -3.69 12.87 -10.00
CA LYS A 73 -3.26 14.02 -9.15
C LYS A 73 -4.44 14.71 -8.48
N GLU A 74 -5.54 14.89 -9.19
CA GLU A 74 -6.71 15.60 -8.67
C GLU A 74 -7.47 14.79 -7.63
N ILE A 75 -7.52 13.47 -7.79
CA ILE A 75 -8.15 12.56 -6.82
C ILE A 75 -7.54 12.72 -5.43
N TYR A 76 -6.21 12.76 -5.31
CA TYR A 76 -5.55 12.92 -4.01
C TYR A 76 -5.70 14.34 -3.45
N LYS A 77 -5.68 15.37 -4.30
CA LYS A 77 -5.96 16.76 -3.86
C LYS A 77 -7.35 16.90 -3.27
N LEU A 78 -8.35 16.33 -3.94
CA LEU A 78 -9.73 16.32 -3.44
C LEU A 78 -9.83 15.50 -2.15
N ALA A 79 -9.12 14.38 -2.07
CA ALA A 79 -9.10 13.57 -0.86
C ALA A 79 -8.51 14.30 0.36
N GLY A 80 -7.46 15.11 0.18
CA GLY A 80 -6.93 15.96 1.24
C GLY A 80 -7.90 17.06 1.66
N LYS A 81 -8.66 17.61 0.70
CA LYS A 81 -9.60 18.71 0.95
C LYS A 81 -10.93 18.26 1.56
N HIS A 82 -11.44 17.10 1.16
CA HIS A 82 -12.81 16.67 1.45
C HIS A 82 -12.91 15.31 2.15
N ASP A 83 -11.93 14.43 2.00
CA ASP A 83 -11.97 13.07 2.54
C ASP A 83 -10.95 12.84 3.66
N HIS A 84 -10.49 13.91 4.33
CA HIS A 84 -9.57 13.87 5.48
C HIS A 84 -8.35 12.96 5.27
N TRP A 85 -7.78 13.01 4.06
CA TRP A 85 -6.66 12.15 3.69
C TRP A 85 -6.94 10.65 3.85
N TYR A 86 -8.17 10.19 3.57
CA TYR A 86 -8.51 8.75 3.49
C TYR A 86 -7.44 7.87 2.80
N PRO A 87 -6.81 8.28 1.69
CA PRO A 87 -5.79 7.47 1.02
C PRO A 87 -4.56 7.19 1.90
N LEU A 88 -4.25 8.09 2.83
CA LEU A 88 -3.18 7.93 3.82
C LEU A 88 -3.48 6.78 4.78
N PHE A 89 -4.71 6.68 5.28
CA PHE A 89 -5.15 5.57 6.13
C PHE A 89 -5.25 4.26 5.36
N PHE A 90 -5.67 4.31 4.10
CA PHE A 90 -5.64 3.15 3.21
C PHE A 90 -4.20 2.65 3.01
N ALA A 91 -3.24 3.55 2.78
CA ALA A 91 -1.82 3.23 2.66
C ALA A 91 -1.29 2.57 3.93
N ALA A 92 -1.60 3.14 5.10
CA ALA A 92 -1.23 2.58 6.40
C ALA A 92 -1.78 1.18 6.62
N ALA A 93 -3.02 0.91 6.21
CA ALA A 93 -3.64 -0.40 6.37
C ALA A 93 -3.09 -1.46 5.40
N THR A 94 -2.47 -1.06 4.29
CA THR A 94 -2.08 -1.94 3.18
C THR A 94 -0.57 -1.95 2.87
N SER A 95 0.25 -1.19 3.61
CA SER A 95 1.67 -0.96 3.30
C SER A 95 1.94 -0.43 1.89
N ASN A 96 1.05 0.43 1.38
CA ASN A 96 1.22 1.01 0.05
C ASN A 96 2.06 2.30 0.09
N ILE A 97 3.38 2.16 0.01
CA ILE A 97 4.34 3.27 0.09
C ILE A 97 4.15 4.32 -1.00
N ALA A 98 3.84 3.90 -2.23
CA ALA A 98 3.57 4.86 -3.32
C ALA A 98 2.35 5.76 -3.02
N THR A 99 1.38 5.27 -2.25
CA THR A 99 0.22 6.07 -1.80
C THR A 99 0.63 7.03 -0.68
N PHE A 100 1.51 6.62 0.23
CA PHE A 100 2.09 7.50 1.24
C PHE A 100 2.84 8.67 0.60
N GLU A 101 3.81 8.38 -0.26
CA GLU A 101 4.59 9.38 -0.99
C GLU A 101 3.66 10.37 -1.69
N ARG A 102 2.63 9.87 -2.37
CA ARG A 102 1.69 10.73 -3.09
C ARG A 102 0.87 11.65 -2.19
N CYS A 103 0.46 11.17 -1.02
CA CYS A 103 -0.23 12.00 -0.03
C CYS A 103 0.70 13.10 0.50
N PHE A 104 1.94 12.77 0.82
CA PHE A 104 2.92 13.72 1.37
C PHE A 104 3.38 14.74 0.34
N GLU A 105 3.60 14.36 -0.91
CA GLU A 105 3.86 15.27 -2.04
C GLU A 105 2.76 16.35 -2.19
N LEU A 106 1.54 16.05 -1.74
CA LEU A 106 0.39 16.94 -1.81
C LEU A 106 0.09 17.65 -0.49
N GLY A 107 0.97 17.51 0.51
CA GLY A 107 0.90 18.22 1.79
C GLY A 107 0.10 17.51 2.88
N ALA A 108 -0.04 16.19 2.83
CA ALA A 108 -0.57 15.42 3.95
C ALA A 108 0.35 15.54 5.17
N VAL A 109 -0.25 15.65 6.35
CA VAL A 109 0.48 15.66 7.63
C VAL A 109 0.52 14.24 8.18
N VAL A 110 1.69 13.80 8.67
CA VAL A 110 1.92 12.43 9.15
C VAL A 110 0.95 12.04 10.27
N ASP A 111 0.75 12.92 11.24
CA ASP A 111 -0.13 12.72 12.40
C ASP A 111 -1.53 13.30 12.18
N THR A 112 -2.09 13.15 10.98
CA THR A 112 -3.48 13.51 10.72
C THR A 112 -4.42 12.55 11.45
N HIS A 113 -5.41 13.05 12.19
CA HIS A 113 -6.42 12.20 12.85
C HIS A 113 -7.68 12.04 12.00
N TRP A 114 -8.27 10.85 12.06
CA TRP A 114 -9.58 10.57 11.47
C TRP A 114 -10.69 11.19 12.34
N LEU A 115 -11.50 12.10 11.79
CA LEU A 115 -12.47 12.88 12.58
C LEU A 115 -13.66 12.03 13.08
N LEU A 116 -14.02 12.22 14.36
CA LEU A 116 -15.13 11.56 15.07
C LEU A 116 -16.51 11.70 14.40
N ASN A 117 -16.74 12.80 13.68
CA ASN A 117 -18.03 13.09 13.03
C ASN A 117 -18.04 12.70 11.54
N SER A 118 -16.98 12.08 11.02
CA SER A 118 -17.00 11.54 9.67
C SER A 118 -17.76 10.21 9.67
N THR A 119 -19.10 10.30 9.68
CA THR A 119 -19.96 9.20 9.23
C THR A 119 -19.78 9.05 7.71
N LEU A 120 -18.60 8.61 7.29
CA LEU A 120 -18.51 7.82 6.07
C LEU A 120 -19.18 6.49 6.38
N SER A 121 -20.51 6.49 6.31
CA SER A 121 -21.27 5.28 6.07
C SER A 121 -20.69 4.67 4.80
N PHE A 122 -19.78 3.70 4.95
CA PHE A 122 -19.31 2.87 3.86
C PHE A 122 -20.48 1.99 3.40
N GLY A 123 -21.46 2.61 2.76
CA GLY A 123 -22.42 1.94 1.91
C GLY A 123 -21.60 1.22 0.84
N HIS A 124 -21.83 -0.08 0.71
CA HIS A 124 -21.24 -0.96 -0.30
C HIS A 124 -19.87 -1.58 0.06
N GLY A 125 -19.85 -2.30 1.18
CA GLY A 125 -19.35 -3.69 1.17
C GLY A 125 -17.85 -3.94 1.13
N GLN A 126 -16.98 -2.96 1.44
CA GLN A 126 -15.56 -3.25 1.69
C GLN A 126 -14.99 -2.51 2.92
N ARG A 127 -14.25 -3.29 3.71
CA ARG A 127 -13.94 -3.12 5.13
C ARG A 127 -12.56 -2.50 5.38
N LEU A 128 -12.40 -1.19 5.21
CA LEU A 128 -11.46 -0.50 6.10
C LEU A 128 -12.29 0.05 7.25
N TYR A 129 -12.29 -0.68 8.36
CA TYR A 129 -12.81 -0.17 9.61
C TYR A 129 -11.81 0.89 10.10
N LEU A 130 -11.98 2.11 9.62
CA LEU A 130 -11.28 3.25 10.18
C LEU A 130 -11.93 3.56 11.52
N THR A 131 -11.18 3.34 12.59
CA THR A 131 -11.64 3.69 13.93
C THR A 131 -11.49 5.20 14.11
N MET A 132 -12.51 5.82 14.70
CA MET A 132 -12.50 7.26 14.94
C MET A 132 -11.34 7.68 15.83
N GLY A 133 -10.75 8.83 15.51
CA GLY A 133 -9.64 9.41 16.26
C GLY A 133 -8.28 8.76 16.02
N TRP A 134 -8.20 7.71 15.20
CA TRP A 134 -6.92 7.10 14.86
C TRP A 134 -6.13 7.98 13.91
N ARG A 135 -4.81 7.89 14.04
CA ARG A 135 -3.82 8.41 13.09
C ARG A 135 -3.26 7.28 12.22
N PRO A 136 -2.57 7.59 11.11
CA PRO A 136 -2.01 6.58 10.21
C PRO A 136 -1.15 5.55 10.93
N LEU A 137 -0.32 5.97 11.90
CA LEU A 137 0.53 5.04 12.65
C LEU A 137 -0.30 3.97 13.38
N ARG A 138 -1.34 4.36 14.10
CA ARG A 138 -2.20 3.39 14.81
C ARG A 138 -2.97 2.48 13.86
N GLN A 139 -3.39 3.00 12.71
CA GLN A 139 -4.01 2.19 11.66
C GLN A 139 -3.03 1.13 11.13
N ALA A 140 -1.76 1.49 10.91
CA ALA A 140 -0.71 0.55 10.49
C ALA A 140 -0.45 -0.52 11.55
N ILE A 141 -0.37 -0.13 12.83
CA ILE A 141 -0.22 -1.06 13.96
C ILE A 141 -1.41 -2.04 14.03
N SER A 142 -2.64 -1.53 13.93
CA SER A 142 -3.86 -2.36 13.96
C SER A 142 -3.89 -3.39 12.83
N SER A 143 -3.45 -2.99 11.64
CA SER A 143 -3.32 -3.84 10.46
C SER A 143 -2.05 -4.70 10.45
N ARG A 144 -1.16 -4.57 11.45
CA ARG A 144 0.12 -5.29 11.58
C ARG A 144 1.06 -5.09 10.38
N GLN A 145 1.05 -3.87 9.85
CA GLN A 145 1.81 -3.47 8.67
C GLN A 145 3.18 -2.91 9.08
N THR A 146 4.17 -3.80 9.25
CA THR A 146 5.53 -3.41 9.71
C THR A 146 6.17 -2.36 8.82
N VAL A 147 6.08 -2.53 7.50
CA VAL A 147 6.67 -1.60 6.51
C VAL A 147 6.01 -0.22 6.57
N ALA A 148 4.69 -0.16 6.79
CA ALA A 148 3.99 1.11 6.96
C ALA A 148 4.35 1.81 8.27
N VAL A 149 4.52 1.04 9.36
CA VAL A 149 4.93 1.58 10.67
C VAL A 149 6.33 2.18 10.56
N ASP A 150 7.28 1.43 10.01
CA ASP A 150 8.66 1.87 9.78
C ASP A 150 8.69 3.18 8.98
N TRP A 151 8.03 3.19 7.81
CA TRP A 151 7.95 4.37 6.95
C TRP A 151 7.35 5.59 7.68
N LEU A 152 6.28 5.41 8.47
CA LEU A 152 5.65 6.52 9.19
C LEU A 152 6.57 7.09 10.27
N LEU A 153 7.27 6.24 11.02
CA LEU A 153 8.21 6.65 12.06
C LEU A 153 9.42 7.39 11.46
N GLU A 154 9.99 6.89 10.35
CA GLU A 154 11.05 7.57 9.62
C GLU A 154 10.63 8.97 9.12
N HIS A 155 9.34 9.16 8.85
CA HIS A 155 8.77 10.44 8.40
C HIS A 155 8.24 11.30 9.55
N GLY A 156 8.65 11.00 10.79
CA GLY A 156 8.41 11.82 11.97
C GLY A 156 7.03 11.64 12.61
N ALA A 157 6.37 10.49 12.41
CA ALA A 157 5.23 10.13 13.24
C ALA A 157 5.67 10.00 14.69
N ASP A 158 4.95 10.64 15.60
CA ASP A 158 5.18 10.48 17.05
C ASP A 158 5.06 8.99 17.42
N PRO A 159 5.99 8.35 18.14
CA PRO A 159 5.83 6.94 18.54
C PRO A 159 4.83 6.74 19.70
N ASP A 160 4.50 7.79 20.44
CA ASP A 160 3.70 7.74 21.68
C ASP A 160 2.24 8.20 21.49
N GLU A 161 1.44 8.17 22.56
CA GLU A 161 0.05 8.63 22.50
C GLU A 161 -0.05 10.16 22.42
N THR A 162 -0.54 10.68 21.31
CA THR A 162 -0.81 12.12 21.22
C THR A 162 -2.05 12.49 22.05
N LEU A 163 -2.04 13.68 22.67
CA LEU A 163 -3.18 14.18 23.47
C LEU A 163 -4.51 14.13 22.70
N MET A 164 -4.46 14.46 21.40
CA MET A 164 -5.63 14.41 20.53
C MET A 164 -6.20 13.00 20.45
N GLU A 165 -5.34 11.99 20.30
CA GLU A 165 -5.73 10.59 20.25
C GLU A 165 -6.41 10.14 21.55
N ALA A 166 -5.80 10.47 22.70
CA ALA A 166 -6.36 10.17 24.02
C ALA A 166 -7.75 10.81 24.23
N VAL A 167 -7.92 12.07 23.80
CA VAL A 167 -9.20 12.79 23.90
C VAL A 167 -10.26 12.21 22.96
N LEU A 168 -9.89 11.91 21.72
CA LEU A 168 -10.83 11.41 20.72
C LEU A 168 -11.27 9.97 21.02
N MET A 169 -10.36 9.11 21.52
CA MET A 169 -10.67 7.70 21.82
C MET A 169 -11.32 7.49 23.18
N ARG A 170 -11.29 8.48 24.09
CA ARG A 170 -11.75 8.37 25.49
C ARG A 170 -11.11 7.20 26.26
N SER A 171 -9.97 6.71 25.78
CA SER A 171 -9.19 5.61 26.34
C SER A 171 -7.73 5.96 26.13
N ARG A 172 -6.92 5.86 27.20
CA ARG A 172 -5.48 6.03 27.13
C ARG A 172 -4.84 4.67 26.91
N GLU A 173 -4.24 4.48 25.75
CA GLU A 173 -3.44 3.30 25.47
C GLU A 173 -2.33 3.72 24.51
N ALA A 174 -1.08 3.74 24.98
CA ALA A 174 0.06 4.05 24.14
C ALA A 174 0.15 3.13 22.91
N PRO A 175 0.63 3.61 21.75
CA PRO A 175 0.86 2.77 20.57
C PRO A 175 1.68 1.52 20.88
N LEU A 176 2.66 1.64 21.79
CA LEU A 176 3.47 0.53 22.29
C LEU A 176 2.62 -0.54 23.00
N GLY A 177 1.77 -0.14 23.95
CA GLY A 177 0.87 -1.04 24.66
C GLY A 177 -0.18 -1.66 23.74
N PHE A 178 -0.68 -0.87 22.79
CA PHE A 178 -1.62 -1.33 21.76
C PHE A 178 -0.98 -2.40 20.87
N ALA A 179 0.23 -2.17 20.37
CA ALA A 179 0.97 -3.14 19.57
C ALA A 179 1.20 -4.45 20.35
N PHE A 180 1.54 -4.35 21.64
CA PHE A 180 1.69 -5.52 22.50
C PHE A 180 0.41 -6.35 22.59
N ARG A 181 -0.72 -5.70 22.90
CA ARG A 181 -2.03 -6.37 22.99
C ARG A 181 -2.47 -7.00 21.66
N ARG A 182 -2.09 -6.39 20.53
CA ARG A 182 -2.39 -6.94 19.19
C ARG A 182 -1.58 -8.20 18.86
N GLY A 183 -0.50 -8.47 19.61
CA GLY A 183 0.27 -9.70 19.53
C GLY A 183 -0.42 -10.93 20.12
N TYR A 184 -1.49 -10.76 20.91
CA TYR A 184 -2.22 -11.88 21.54
C TYR A 184 -2.82 -12.86 20.52
N GLY A 185 -2.78 -14.14 20.87
CA GLY A 185 -3.39 -15.25 20.12
C GLY A 185 -2.42 -15.95 19.16
N TRP A 186 -2.74 -15.97 17.88
CA TRP A 186 -2.03 -16.81 16.90
C TRP A 186 -0.61 -16.29 16.60
N LEU A 187 0.35 -17.21 16.40
CA LEU A 187 1.74 -16.91 16.00
C LEU A 187 1.86 -15.99 14.78
N GLN A 188 0.88 -16.01 13.88
CA GLN A 188 0.88 -15.12 12.70
C GLN A 188 0.78 -13.63 13.08
N ASN A 189 0.26 -13.33 14.27
CA ASN A 189 0.18 -11.96 14.79
C ASN A 189 1.43 -11.59 15.60
N SER A 190 2.03 -12.55 16.32
CA SER A 190 3.13 -12.27 17.25
C SER A 190 4.36 -11.72 16.53
N ILE A 191 4.78 -12.34 15.42
CA ILE A 191 5.97 -11.91 14.68
C ILE A 191 5.85 -10.45 14.21
N PRO A 192 4.83 -10.03 13.44
CA PRO A 192 4.73 -8.64 13.00
C PRO A 192 4.51 -7.68 14.15
N CYS A 193 3.74 -8.05 15.19
CA CYS A 193 3.57 -7.20 16.37
C CYS A 193 4.90 -7.00 17.13
N ARG A 194 5.74 -8.02 17.23
CA ARG A 194 7.07 -7.90 17.85
C ARG A 194 7.97 -6.98 17.06
N SER A 195 7.99 -7.12 15.73
CA SER A 195 8.72 -6.19 14.87
C SER A 195 8.23 -4.75 15.04
N ILE A 196 6.91 -4.53 15.14
CA ILE A 196 6.34 -3.20 15.39
C ILE A 196 6.77 -2.66 16.76
N LEU A 197 6.77 -3.48 17.81
CA LEU A 197 7.27 -3.06 19.13
C LEU A 197 8.70 -2.57 19.05
N PHE A 198 9.57 -3.28 18.32
CA PHE A 198 10.97 -2.88 18.17
C PHE A 198 11.10 -1.57 17.41
N LEU A 199 10.36 -1.40 16.30
CA LEU A 199 10.35 -0.14 15.56
C LEU A 199 9.91 1.03 16.42
N LEU A 200 8.88 0.85 17.26
CA LEU A 200 8.42 1.89 18.19
C LEU A 200 9.49 2.24 19.22
N LEU A 201 10.16 1.25 19.83
CA LEU A 201 11.25 1.49 20.78
C LEU A 201 12.46 2.18 20.11
N GLU A 202 12.82 1.75 18.91
CA GLU A 202 13.90 2.36 18.12
C GLU A 202 13.58 3.81 17.73
N ALA A 203 12.29 4.13 17.52
CA ALA A 203 11.81 5.49 17.31
C ALA A 203 11.68 6.33 18.59
N GLY A 204 11.93 5.74 19.77
CA GLY A 204 11.95 6.44 21.06
C GLY A 204 10.66 6.37 21.87
N ALA A 205 9.77 5.41 21.60
CA ALA A 205 8.55 5.21 22.39
C ALA A 205 8.85 5.04 23.90
N ASP A 206 8.08 5.70 24.74
CA ASP A 206 8.26 5.64 26.19
C ASP A 206 7.60 4.38 26.80
N LEU A 207 8.44 3.53 27.38
CA LEU A 207 8.01 2.34 28.12
C LEU A 207 7.22 2.68 29.40
N ASN A 208 7.32 3.89 29.92
CA ASN A 208 6.57 4.31 31.10
C ASN A 208 5.09 4.57 30.80
N GLU A 209 4.72 4.73 29.52
CA GLU A 209 3.31 4.90 29.13
C GLU A 209 2.53 3.57 29.12
N VAL A 210 3.20 2.44 29.30
CA VAL A 210 2.57 1.11 29.40
C VAL A 210 2.60 0.58 30.83
N GLY A 211 1.66 -0.32 31.16
CA GLY A 211 1.63 -0.94 32.49
C GLY A 211 2.91 -1.73 32.79
N GLN A 212 3.40 -1.68 34.04
CA GLN A 212 4.69 -2.25 34.46
C GLN A 212 4.93 -3.70 33.97
N GLY A 213 3.93 -4.58 34.07
CA GLY A 213 4.06 -5.96 33.61
C GLY A 213 4.24 -6.07 32.09
N THR A 214 3.54 -5.24 31.33
CA THR A 214 3.69 -5.15 29.87
C THR A 214 5.05 -4.56 29.49
N ALA A 215 5.53 -3.54 30.21
CA ALA A 215 6.85 -2.95 29.99
C ALA A 215 7.96 -4.00 30.13
N MET A 216 7.93 -4.80 31.20
CA MET A 216 8.92 -5.86 31.46
C MET A 216 8.94 -6.93 30.36
N GLU A 217 7.76 -7.35 29.87
CA GLU A 217 7.64 -8.32 28.79
C GLU A 217 8.19 -7.77 27.47
N ILE A 218 7.92 -6.50 27.16
CA ILE A 218 8.44 -5.82 25.98
C ILE A 218 9.96 -5.71 26.05
N GLU A 219 10.49 -5.29 27.20
CA GLU A 219 11.94 -5.17 27.44
C GLU A 219 12.63 -6.54 27.31
N ALA A 220 12.05 -7.59 27.89
CA ALA A 220 12.57 -8.95 27.73
C ALA A 220 12.60 -9.39 26.26
N MET A 221 11.55 -9.11 25.48
CA MET A 221 11.53 -9.38 24.03
C MET A 221 12.56 -8.56 23.26
N TYR A 222 12.80 -7.30 23.66
CA TYR A 222 13.77 -6.44 23.00
C TYR A 222 15.21 -6.94 23.23
N ASN A 223 15.51 -7.35 24.47
CA ASN A 223 16.82 -7.86 24.86
C ASN A 223 17.12 -9.25 24.29
N ASP A 224 16.13 -10.14 24.22
CA ASP A 224 16.26 -11.47 23.61
C ASP A 224 15.39 -11.60 22.36
N ARG A 225 16.03 -11.53 21.18
CA ARG A 225 15.35 -11.69 19.89
C ARG A 225 14.82 -13.10 19.63
N THR A 226 15.10 -14.09 20.46
CA THR A 226 14.48 -15.42 20.37
C THR A 226 13.26 -15.54 21.29
N TYR A 227 13.13 -14.67 22.27
CA TYR A 227 12.02 -14.65 23.20
C TYR A 227 10.72 -14.14 22.54
N ILE A 228 9.62 -14.80 22.88
CA ILE A 228 8.26 -14.38 22.57
C ILE A 228 7.50 -14.48 23.89
N SER A 229 6.82 -13.40 24.27
CA SER A 229 6.05 -13.34 25.52
C SER A 229 5.11 -14.54 25.65
N LEU A 230 5.15 -15.21 26.80
CA LEU A 230 4.25 -16.32 27.12
C LEU A 230 2.78 -15.84 27.16
N VAL A 231 2.55 -14.55 27.43
CA VAL A 231 1.23 -13.92 27.41
C VAL A 231 0.60 -13.97 26.02
N TRP A 232 1.41 -14.02 24.96
CA TRP A 232 0.91 -14.14 23.59
C TRP A 232 0.55 -15.58 23.21
N GLN A 233 1.01 -16.57 23.98
CA GLN A 233 0.80 -17.99 23.72
C GLN A 233 -0.41 -18.57 24.47
N MET A 234 -1.01 -17.79 25.38
CA MET A 234 -2.25 -18.10 26.11
C MET A 234 -3.49 -17.63 25.35
#